data_AF-A0A178W158-F1
#
_entry.id   AF-A0A178W158-F1
#
_cell.length_a   1.000
_cell.length_b   1.000
_cell.length_c   1.000
_cell.angle_alpha   90.00
_cell.angle_beta   90.00
_cell.angle_gamma   90.00
#
_symmetry.space_group_name_H-M   'P 1'
#
loop_
_entity.id
_entity.type
_entity.pdbx_description
1 polymer ?
#
loop_
_entity_poly.entity_id
_entity_poly.type
_entity_poly.pdbx_seq_one_letter_code
_entity_poly.pdbx_strand_id
1 'polypeptide(L)'
;MTYLNLMLVKFQSIPYPVFPGGAIIGCSAGFLNVPKIKGTHTAMKSGMLAAEAAFGALHEGLNMNTYWDNLRDSWVWKELYAARNYRPAFEYGLLPGLAISAMEHYVLKGKVPFTLKHGKADHEATDLARKWTPIVYPKPDGVLSFDVPTSLYRSNTNHDHDQPSHLRLRDPKIPEKVNFPEYAAPESRYCPARVYEYIEDEEGKPKLQINAQNCLHCKACDIKDPKQNIEWTVPEGGGGPAYSLM
;
A
#
# COMPACT_ATOMS: atom_id res chain seq x y z
N MET A 1 -4.48 13.58 10.80
CA MET A 1 -3.39 12.70 10.30
C MET A 1 -3.97 11.73 9.26
N THR A 2 -4.78 12.25 8.33
CA THR A 2 -5.81 11.47 7.58
C THR A 2 -5.49 11.36 6.09
N TYR A 3 -4.26 11.66 5.68
CA TYR A 3 -3.89 11.81 4.26
C TYR A 3 -3.02 10.66 3.71
N LEU A 4 -2.82 9.57 4.47
CA LEU A 4 -1.96 8.45 4.05
C LEU A 4 -2.71 7.26 3.39
N ASN A 5 -4.02 7.36 3.13
CA ASN A 5 -4.82 6.26 2.55
C ASN A 5 -4.98 6.29 1.03
N LEU A 6 -4.23 7.17 0.35
CA LEU A 6 -4.09 7.11 -1.11
C LEU A 6 -2.86 6.27 -1.42
N MET A 7 -3.05 5.01 -1.83
CA MET A 7 -1.98 4.19 -2.40
C MET A 7 -1.62 4.73 -3.80
N LEU A 8 -1.05 5.93 -3.80
CA LEU A 8 -0.50 6.61 -4.94
C LEU A 8 0.96 6.89 -4.59
N VAL A 9 1.80 5.87 -4.55
CA VAL A 9 3.22 6.03 -4.19
C VAL A 9 3.98 6.71 -5.33
N LYS A 10 3.86 8.04 -5.47
CA LYS A 10 4.43 8.82 -6.58
C LYS A 10 4.68 10.27 -6.19
N PHE A 11 5.43 10.97 -7.05
CA PHE A 11 5.71 12.40 -6.95
C PHE A 11 4.47 13.26 -6.63
N GLN A 12 3.33 12.99 -7.26
CA GLN A 12 2.07 13.74 -7.09
C GLN A 12 1.41 13.59 -5.71
N SER A 13 1.88 12.63 -4.91
CA SER A 13 1.24 12.20 -3.68
C SER A 13 2.18 12.29 -2.48
N ILE A 14 3.37 12.89 -2.67
CA ILE A 14 4.29 13.20 -1.59
C ILE A 14 3.61 14.27 -0.71
N PRO A 15 3.30 13.97 0.57
CA PRO A 15 2.75 14.95 1.49
C PRO A 15 3.85 15.89 1.97
N TYR A 16 3.46 17.01 2.59
CA TYR A 16 4.40 17.76 3.40
C TYR A 16 4.86 16.88 4.58
N PRO A 17 6.17 16.60 4.73
CA PRO A 17 6.61 15.52 5.60
C PRO A 17 6.98 15.98 7.01
N VAL A 18 6.99 17.29 7.31
CA VAL A 18 7.40 17.83 8.61
C VAL A 18 6.18 18.21 9.45
N PHE A 19 6.22 17.92 10.74
CA PHE A 19 5.19 18.30 11.71
C PHE A 19 5.82 18.59 13.09
N PRO A 20 5.13 19.29 14.00
CA PRO A 20 5.66 19.54 15.33
C PRO A 20 6.03 18.23 16.05
N GLY A 21 7.32 18.07 16.36
CA GLY A 21 7.84 16.88 17.03
C GLY A 21 8.32 15.75 16.11
N GLY A 22 8.25 15.87 14.78
CA GLY A 22 8.75 14.80 13.91
C GLY A 22 8.71 15.06 12.40
N ALA A 23 9.12 14.04 11.65
CA ALA A 23 9.07 14.03 10.19
C ALA A 23 8.75 12.63 9.64
N ILE A 24 8.15 12.57 8.45
CA ILE A 24 7.87 11.35 7.70
C ILE A 24 8.99 11.11 6.67
N ILE A 25 9.54 9.89 6.65
CA ILE A 25 10.62 9.49 5.75
C ILE A 25 10.25 8.20 5.00
N GLY A 26 11.05 7.86 3.98
CA GLY A 26 10.94 6.59 3.27
C GLY A 26 9.65 6.39 2.50
N CYS A 27 9.25 5.12 2.34
CA CYS A 27 8.02 4.76 1.64
C CYS A 27 6.75 5.24 2.36
N SER A 28 6.83 5.54 3.66
CA SER A 28 5.73 6.18 4.40
C SER A 28 5.38 7.57 3.84
N ALA A 29 6.39 8.33 3.40
CA ALA A 29 6.22 9.60 2.70
C ALA A 29 6.04 9.43 1.17
N GLY A 30 6.06 8.20 0.65
CA GLY A 30 5.81 7.92 -0.76
C GLY A 30 7.02 8.03 -1.70
N PHE A 31 8.25 7.95 -1.21
CA PHE A 31 9.46 8.09 -2.04
C PHE A 31 9.83 6.82 -2.83
N LEU A 32 8.94 6.35 -3.71
CA LEU A 32 9.16 5.18 -4.57
C LEU A 32 9.27 5.59 -6.05
N ASN A 33 10.30 5.11 -6.73
CA ASN A 33 10.38 5.17 -8.18
C ASN A 33 9.70 3.93 -8.79
N VAL A 34 8.42 4.06 -9.11
CA VAL A 34 7.56 2.98 -9.65
C VAL A 34 8.14 2.32 -10.91
N PRO A 35 8.50 3.03 -11.99
CA PRO A 35 9.00 2.38 -13.21
C PRO A 35 10.32 1.64 -13.00
N LYS A 36 11.12 2.03 -12.00
CA LYS A 36 12.33 1.29 -11.64
C LYS A 36 12.10 0.17 -10.62
N ILE A 37 10.93 0.14 -9.97
CA ILE A 37 10.62 -0.72 -8.81
C ILE A 37 11.67 -0.53 -7.71
N LYS A 38 12.04 0.72 -7.43
CA LYS A 38 13.11 1.06 -6.47
C LYS A 38 12.69 2.20 -5.56
N GLY A 39 12.71 1.93 -4.25
CA GLY A 39 12.43 2.91 -3.20
C GLY A 39 13.45 2.91 -2.06
N THR A 40 14.32 1.90 -1.99
CA THR A 40 15.29 1.74 -0.90
C THR A 40 16.29 2.88 -0.86
N HIS A 41 16.87 3.26 -2.02
CA HIS A 41 17.89 4.31 -2.09
C HIS A 41 17.32 5.70 -1.79
N THR A 42 16.11 6.00 -2.27
CA THR A 42 15.38 7.24 -1.97
C THR A 42 14.94 7.28 -0.52
N ALA A 43 14.52 6.15 0.06
CA ALA A 43 14.20 6.05 1.48
C ALA A 43 15.43 6.30 2.37
N MET A 44 16.57 5.67 2.06
CA MET A 44 17.83 5.90 2.75
C MET A 44 18.22 7.38 2.69
N LYS A 45 18.20 8.00 1.50
CA LYS A 45 18.56 9.42 1.37
C LYS A 45 17.60 10.34 2.12
N SER A 46 16.30 10.06 2.12
CA SER A 46 15.34 10.84 2.91
C SER A 46 15.62 10.77 4.41
N GLY A 47 16.04 9.60 4.92
CA GLY A 47 16.46 9.43 6.31
C GLY A 47 17.72 10.22 6.64
N MET A 48 18.73 10.22 5.75
CA MET A 48 19.95 11.03 5.93
C MET A 48 19.62 12.53 6.01
N LEU A 49 18.80 13.05 5.08
CA LEU A 49 18.42 14.46 5.06
C LEU A 49 17.60 14.87 6.28
N ALA A 50 16.70 13.99 6.74
CA ALA A 50 15.93 14.22 7.96
C ALA A 50 16.83 14.22 9.20
N ALA A 51 17.85 13.36 9.26
CA ALA A 51 18.82 13.33 10.35
C ALA A 51 19.70 14.59 10.37
N GLU A 52 20.18 15.05 9.22
CA GLU A 52 20.91 16.32 9.08
C GLU A 52 20.06 17.51 9.58
N ALA A 53 18.79 17.58 9.18
CA ALA A 53 17.87 18.62 9.64
C ALA A 53 17.58 18.54 11.15
N ALA A 54 17.40 17.34 11.69
CA ALA A 54 17.18 17.12 13.12
C ALA A 54 18.40 17.53 13.95
N PHE A 55 19.61 17.19 13.48
CA PHE A 55 20.84 17.59 14.14
C PHE A 55 21.01 19.12 14.15
N GLY A 56 20.79 19.78 13.00
CA GLY A 56 20.81 21.24 12.92
C GLY A 56 19.76 21.90 13.82
N ALA A 57 18.57 21.31 13.95
CA ALA A 57 17.55 21.82 14.86
C ALA A 57 17.96 21.71 16.35
N LEU A 58 18.63 20.62 16.72
CA LEU A 58 19.08 20.39 18.10
C LEU A 58 20.32 21.21 18.47
N HIS A 59 21.27 21.40 17.55
CA HIS A 59 22.56 22.01 17.85
C HIS A 59 22.63 23.49 17.48
N GLU A 60 22.04 23.88 16.35
CA GLU A 60 22.16 25.21 15.76
C GLU A 60 20.87 26.04 15.94
N GLY A 61 19.82 25.45 16.53
CA GLY A 61 18.51 26.08 16.68
C GLY A 61 17.76 26.26 15.36
N LEU A 62 18.14 25.52 14.33
CA LEU A 62 17.47 25.52 13.03
C LEU A 62 16.08 24.88 13.11
N ASN A 63 15.31 24.99 12.03
CA ASN A 63 13.98 24.41 11.94
C ASN A 63 14.00 23.10 11.12
N MET A 64 13.19 22.12 11.54
CA MET A 64 12.96 20.88 10.78
C MET A 64 12.44 21.11 9.35
N ASN A 65 11.87 22.28 9.03
CA ASN A 65 11.48 22.66 7.67
C ASN A 65 12.66 22.61 6.67
N THR A 66 13.90 22.73 7.14
CA THR A 66 15.10 22.54 6.31
C THR A 66 15.16 21.15 5.66
N TYR A 67 14.56 20.12 6.27
CA TYR A 67 14.41 18.81 5.65
C TYR A 67 13.61 18.89 4.35
N TRP A 68 12.50 19.62 4.32
CA TRP A 68 11.67 19.76 3.14
C TRP A 68 12.39 20.48 2.00
N ASP A 69 13.13 21.54 2.33
CA ASP A 69 13.92 22.29 1.36
C ASP A 69 15.05 21.43 0.78
N ASN A 70 15.85 20.81 1.65
CA ASN A 70 16.95 19.93 1.25
C ASN A 70 16.45 18.72 0.44
N LEU A 71 15.29 18.17 0.77
CA LEU A 71 14.68 17.08 0.01
C LEU A 71 14.33 17.52 -1.41
N ARG A 72 13.70 18.69 -1.58
CA ARG A 72 13.33 19.25 -2.90
C ARG A 72 14.55 19.58 -3.76
N ASP A 73 15.64 19.99 -3.14
CA ASP A 73 16.90 20.29 -3.84
C ASP A 73 17.73 19.03 -4.17
N SER A 74 17.44 17.92 -3.49
CA SER A 74 18.16 16.66 -3.67
C SER A 74 17.90 15.96 -5.01
N TRP A 75 18.74 14.98 -5.31
CA TRP A 75 18.54 14.09 -6.45
C TRP A 75 17.28 13.22 -6.32
N VAL A 76 16.77 12.98 -5.10
CA VAL A 76 15.53 12.23 -4.87
C VAL A 76 14.37 12.93 -5.57
N TRP A 77 14.24 14.24 -5.37
CA TRP A 77 13.17 15.03 -5.99
C TRP A 77 13.26 15.01 -7.51
N LYS A 78 14.47 15.20 -8.05
CA LYS A 78 14.73 15.16 -9.49
C LYS A 78 14.39 13.80 -10.10
N GLU A 79 14.77 12.72 -9.42
CA GLU A 79 14.48 11.35 -9.85
C GLU A 79 12.97 11.06 -9.87
N LEU A 80 12.26 11.39 -8.79
CA LEU A 80 10.82 11.15 -8.68
C LEU A 80 10.04 12.03 -9.66
N TYR A 81 10.46 13.29 -9.85
CA TYR A 81 9.86 14.20 -10.81
C TYR A 81 10.00 13.67 -12.25
N ALA A 82 11.16 13.14 -12.62
CA ALA A 82 11.37 12.55 -13.95
C ALA A 82 10.47 11.31 -14.19
N ALA A 83 10.09 10.60 -13.13
CA ALA A 83 9.25 9.40 -13.18
C ALA A 83 7.74 9.67 -12.99
N ARG A 84 7.32 10.93 -12.80
CA ARG A 84 5.96 11.27 -12.33
C ARG A 84 4.82 10.81 -13.24
N ASN A 85 5.03 10.74 -14.56
CA ASN A 85 3.95 10.46 -15.52
C ASN A 85 3.77 8.98 -15.88
N TYR A 86 4.71 8.10 -15.50
CA TYR A 86 4.68 6.70 -15.93
C TYR A 86 3.41 5.97 -15.46
N ARG A 87 3.18 5.87 -14.14
CA ARG A 87 2.03 5.09 -13.65
C ARG A 87 0.67 5.77 -13.91
N PRO A 88 0.51 7.11 -13.86
CA PRO A 88 -0.73 7.74 -14.33
C PRO A 88 -1.05 7.49 -15.81
N ALA A 89 -0.04 7.30 -16.66
CA ALA A 89 -0.29 7.00 -18.08
C ALA A 89 -1.07 5.69 -18.28
N PHE A 90 -0.92 4.71 -17.38
CA PHE A 90 -1.65 3.44 -17.45
C PHE A 90 -3.13 3.54 -17.02
N GLU A 91 -3.58 4.70 -16.52
CA GLU A 91 -5.01 4.97 -16.31
C GLU A 91 -5.76 5.05 -17.66
N TYR A 92 -5.05 5.34 -18.75
CA TYR A 92 -5.59 5.32 -20.11
C TYR A 92 -5.55 3.92 -20.76
N GLY A 93 -5.17 2.89 -19.98
CA GLY A 93 -5.03 1.51 -20.45
C GLY A 93 -3.59 1.12 -20.78
N LEU A 94 -3.40 -0.17 -21.07
CA LEU A 94 -2.06 -0.76 -21.26
C LEU A 94 -1.32 -0.16 -22.46
N LEU A 95 -1.93 -0.13 -23.64
CA LEU A 95 -1.25 0.35 -24.86
C LEU A 95 -0.91 1.84 -24.81
N PRO A 96 -1.83 2.76 -24.44
CA PRO A 96 -1.49 4.17 -24.30
C PRO A 96 -0.48 4.41 -23.17
N GLY A 97 -0.59 3.68 -22.06
CA GLY A 97 0.36 3.74 -20.95
C GLY A 97 1.78 3.37 -21.38
N LEU A 98 1.93 2.31 -22.18
CA LEU A 98 3.22 1.91 -22.75
C LEU A 98 3.75 2.95 -23.73
N ALA A 99 2.91 3.47 -24.63
CA ALA A 99 3.33 4.47 -25.62
C ALA A 99 3.84 5.76 -24.95
N ILE A 100 3.10 6.28 -23.97
CA ILE A 100 3.49 7.47 -23.19
C ILE A 100 4.77 7.20 -22.40
N SER A 101 4.86 6.03 -21.75
CA SER A 101 6.06 5.64 -20.98
C SER A 101 7.30 5.53 -21.88
N ALA A 102 7.15 4.96 -23.08
CA ALA A 102 8.24 4.87 -24.06
C ALA A 102 8.68 6.26 -24.54
N MET A 103 7.72 7.15 -24.83
CA MET A 103 8.02 8.54 -25.21
C MET A 103 8.74 9.30 -24.08
N GLU A 104 8.26 9.16 -22.84
CA GLU A 104 8.90 9.75 -21.66
C GLU A 104 10.31 9.22 -21.44
N HIS A 105 10.56 7.94 -21.72
CA HIS A 105 11.85 7.32 -21.53
C HIS A 105 12.86 7.69 -22.63
N TYR A 106 12.49 7.49 -23.89
CA TYR A 106 13.42 7.58 -25.02
C TYR A 106 13.56 8.98 -25.60
N VAL A 107 12.49 9.79 -25.56
CA VAL A 107 12.45 11.09 -26.24
C VAL A 107 12.54 12.24 -25.23
N LEU A 108 11.57 12.31 -24.32
CA LEU A 108 11.38 13.48 -23.44
C LEU A 108 12.25 13.43 -22.19
N LYS A 109 12.72 12.24 -21.80
CA LYS A 109 13.56 11.99 -20.61
C LYS A 109 13.00 12.63 -19.33
N GLY A 110 11.67 12.57 -19.14
CA GLY A 110 10.97 13.13 -17.99
C GLY A 110 10.81 14.66 -17.98
N LYS A 111 11.15 15.35 -19.08
CA LYS A 111 11.11 16.82 -19.21
C LYS A 111 9.82 17.37 -19.80
N VAL A 112 8.75 16.57 -19.88
CA VAL A 112 7.47 17.03 -20.42
C VAL A 112 6.94 18.22 -19.57
N PRO A 113 6.30 19.25 -20.14
CA PRO A 113 5.91 20.46 -19.39
C PRO A 113 4.63 20.30 -18.55
N PHE A 114 4.07 19.09 -18.44
CA PHE A 114 2.87 18.82 -17.66
C PHE A 114 3.05 17.62 -16.72
N THR A 115 2.13 17.48 -15.77
CA THR A 115 2.07 16.37 -14.82
C THR A 115 0.68 15.75 -14.87
N LEU A 116 0.62 14.46 -15.22
CA LEU A 116 -0.63 13.71 -15.24
C LEU A 116 -1.15 13.52 -13.81
N LYS A 117 -2.47 13.57 -13.66
CA LYS A 117 -3.15 13.30 -12.38
C LYS A 117 -3.52 11.82 -12.30
N HIS A 118 -3.66 11.35 -11.08
CA HIS A 118 -4.23 10.05 -10.81
C HIS A 118 -5.76 10.10 -10.90
N GLY A 119 -6.38 8.96 -11.16
CA GLY A 119 -7.82 8.79 -11.13
C GLY A 119 -8.35 8.70 -9.70
N LYS A 120 -9.21 7.69 -9.48
CA LYS A 120 -9.86 7.43 -8.18
C LYS A 120 -8.89 6.85 -7.16
N ALA A 121 -9.24 6.91 -5.88
CA ALA A 121 -8.52 6.17 -4.86
C ALA A 121 -8.67 4.66 -5.08
N ASP A 122 -7.69 3.87 -4.63
CA ASP A 122 -7.68 2.42 -4.91
C ASP A 122 -8.89 1.69 -4.33
N HIS A 123 -9.41 2.10 -3.18
CA HIS A 123 -10.64 1.53 -2.60
C HIS A 123 -11.89 1.83 -3.45
N GLU A 124 -11.95 3.01 -4.08
CA GLU A 124 -13.06 3.43 -4.96
C GLU A 124 -12.98 2.80 -6.35
N ALA A 125 -11.84 2.20 -6.70
CA ALA A 125 -11.61 1.55 -7.98
C ALA A 125 -12.16 0.11 -8.05
N THR A 126 -12.85 -0.36 -7.02
CA THR A 126 -13.53 -1.66 -7.02
C THR A 126 -14.98 -1.49 -7.44
N ASP A 127 -15.37 -2.12 -8.55
CA ASP A 127 -16.74 -2.12 -9.04
C ASP A 127 -17.61 -3.20 -8.34
N LEU A 128 -18.93 -3.02 -8.41
CA LEU A 128 -19.90 -4.03 -7.96
C LEU A 128 -19.70 -5.36 -8.68
N ALA A 129 -19.79 -6.47 -7.94
CA ALA A 129 -19.54 -7.82 -8.46
C ALA A 129 -20.44 -8.16 -9.66
N ARG A 130 -21.71 -7.73 -9.64
CA ARG A 130 -22.69 -7.94 -10.72
C ARG A 130 -22.30 -7.36 -12.10
N LYS A 131 -21.31 -6.46 -12.15
CA LYS A 131 -20.81 -5.90 -13.41
C LYS A 131 -19.74 -6.78 -14.09
N TRP A 132 -19.29 -7.83 -13.41
CA TRP A 132 -18.13 -8.61 -13.82
C TRP A 132 -18.43 -10.11 -13.78
N THR A 133 -17.67 -10.87 -14.56
CA THR A 133 -17.72 -12.34 -14.56
C THR A 133 -16.63 -12.88 -13.62
N PRO A 134 -16.94 -13.86 -12.74
CA PRO A 134 -15.94 -14.49 -11.90
C PRO A 134 -14.78 -15.08 -12.71
N ILE A 135 -13.55 -14.83 -12.26
CA ILE A 135 -12.34 -15.43 -12.85
C ILE A 135 -12.16 -16.82 -12.24
N VAL A 136 -12.08 -17.84 -13.08
CA VAL A 136 -11.79 -19.21 -12.65
C VAL A 136 -10.28 -19.43 -12.69
N TYR A 137 -9.65 -19.42 -11.51
CA TYR A 137 -8.23 -19.74 -11.37
C TYR A 137 -8.01 -21.25 -11.38
N PRO A 138 -6.92 -21.74 -12.02
CA PRO A 138 -6.56 -23.15 -11.96
C PRO A 138 -6.21 -23.55 -10.52
N LYS A 139 -6.46 -24.82 -10.17
CA LYS A 139 -6.03 -25.37 -8.89
C LYS A 139 -4.49 -25.40 -8.83
N PRO A 140 -3.88 -25.18 -7.66
CA PRO A 140 -2.45 -25.28 -7.50
C PRO A 140 -1.95 -26.71 -7.78
N ASP A 141 -0.80 -26.83 -8.41
CA ASP A 141 -0.14 -28.09 -8.79
C ASP A 141 0.83 -28.62 -7.72
N GLY A 142 1.14 -27.82 -6.69
CA GLY A 142 2.09 -28.17 -5.63
C GLY A 142 3.56 -28.15 -6.06
N VAL A 143 3.86 -27.72 -7.29
CA VAL A 143 5.22 -27.67 -7.84
C VAL A 143 5.59 -26.24 -8.24
N LEU A 144 4.81 -25.64 -9.14
CA LEU A 144 5.00 -24.26 -9.60
C LEU A 144 4.01 -23.31 -8.90
N SER A 145 2.88 -23.83 -8.47
CA SER A 145 1.77 -23.10 -7.87
C SER A 145 1.32 -23.78 -6.58
N PHE A 146 1.05 -22.99 -5.56
CA PHE A 146 0.74 -23.47 -4.22
C PHE A 146 -0.53 -22.79 -3.71
N ASP A 147 -1.23 -23.45 -2.79
CA ASP A 147 -2.31 -22.84 -2.06
C ASP A 147 -1.80 -21.75 -1.09
N VAL A 148 -2.72 -20.89 -0.65
CA VAL A 148 -2.40 -19.79 0.27
C VAL A 148 -1.88 -20.28 1.62
N PRO A 149 -2.49 -21.30 2.29
CA PRO A 149 -1.93 -21.87 3.53
C PRO A 149 -0.47 -22.35 3.41
N THR A 150 -0.13 -23.06 2.34
CA THR A 150 1.27 -23.48 2.09
C THR A 150 2.21 -22.28 1.96
N SER A 151 1.76 -21.22 1.28
CA SER A 151 2.55 -19.98 1.12
C SER A 151 2.70 -19.22 2.44
N LEU A 152 1.64 -19.19 3.24
CA LEU A 152 1.61 -18.59 4.57
C LEU A 152 2.56 -19.31 5.54
N TYR A 153 2.55 -20.65 5.53
CA TYR A 153 3.48 -21.43 6.34
C TYR A 153 4.94 -21.06 6.06
N ARG A 154 5.29 -20.83 4.78
CA ARG A 154 6.64 -20.43 4.37
C ARG A 154 7.03 -19.01 4.78
N SER A 155 6.08 -18.12 5.05
CA SER A 155 6.41 -16.80 5.60
C SER A 155 6.78 -16.86 7.08
N ASN A 156 6.53 -18.01 7.73
CA ASN A 156 6.72 -18.23 9.15
C ASN A 156 6.09 -17.12 10.01
N THR A 157 4.93 -16.61 9.57
CA THR A 157 4.21 -15.56 10.28
C THR A 157 3.46 -16.16 11.45
N ASN A 158 3.51 -15.52 12.61
CA ASN A 158 2.75 -15.95 13.76
C ASN A 158 2.43 -14.78 14.69
N HIS A 159 1.38 -14.92 15.49
CA HIS A 159 0.98 -13.99 16.53
C HIS A 159 0.50 -14.79 17.74
N ASP A 160 0.52 -14.18 18.93
CA ASP A 160 -0.20 -14.76 20.07
C ASP A 160 -1.70 -14.86 19.73
N HIS A 161 -2.29 -16.03 19.99
CA HIS A 161 -3.69 -16.32 19.70
C HIS A 161 -4.65 -15.67 20.69
N ASP A 162 -4.19 -15.34 21.91
CA ASP A 162 -5.01 -14.73 22.96
C ASP A 162 -4.98 -13.18 22.94
N GLN A 163 -4.34 -12.59 21.91
CA GLN A 163 -4.34 -11.15 21.72
C GLN A 163 -5.56 -10.67 20.90
N PRO A 164 -6.05 -9.45 21.14
CA PRO A 164 -7.13 -8.89 20.33
C PRO A 164 -6.70 -8.72 18.86
N SER A 165 -7.63 -8.92 17.93
CA SER A 165 -7.37 -8.67 16.51
C SER A 165 -6.88 -7.24 16.28
N HIS A 166 -5.72 -7.12 15.63
CA HIS A 166 -5.16 -5.86 15.16
C HIS A 166 -5.76 -5.40 13.82
N LEU A 167 -6.72 -6.17 13.29
CA LEU A 167 -7.52 -5.82 12.13
C LEU A 167 -8.92 -5.50 12.63
N ARG A 168 -9.16 -4.21 12.86
CA ARG A 168 -10.39 -3.72 13.47
C ARG A 168 -11.38 -3.31 12.38
N LEU A 169 -12.66 -3.51 12.66
CA LEU A 169 -13.75 -3.04 11.80
C LEU A 169 -14.35 -1.80 12.45
N ARG A 170 -14.44 -0.70 11.70
CA ARG A 170 -15.12 0.52 12.18
C ARG A 170 -16.61 0.28 12.40
N ASP A 171 -17.24 -0.43 11.47
CA ASP A 171 -18.58 -0.98 11.58
C ASP A 171 -18.52 -2.49 11.29
N PRO A 172 -18.81 -3.34 12.30
CA PRO A 172 -18.78 -4.79 12.14
C PRO A 172 -19.89 -5.34 11.23
N LYS A 173 -20.86 -4.54 10.80
CA LYS A 173 -21.97 -4.97 9.93
C LYS A 173 -21.68 -4.79 8.44
N ILE A 174 -20.67 -4.00 8.08
CA ILE A 174 -20.32 -3.72 6.67
C ILE A 174 -19.92 -5.00 5.91
N PRO A 175 -19.13 -5.93 6.46
CA PRO A 175 -18.77 -7.16 5.76
C PRO A 175 -19.98 -7.95 5.25
N GLU A 176 -21.01 -8.11 6.07
CA GLU A 176 -22.21 -8.89 5.76
C GLU A 176 -23.25 -8.09 4.98
N LYS A 177 -23.37 -6.78 5.23
CA LYS A 177 -24.39 -5.95 4.58
C LYS A 177 -23.96 -5.36 3.24
N VAL A 178 -22.65 -5.24 3.00
CA VAL A 178 -22.11 -4.53 1.84
C VAL A 178 -21.05 -5.36 1.14
N ASN A 179 -19.93 -5.67 1.80
CA ASN A 179 -18.77 -6.26 1.11
C ASN A 179 -19.11 -7.61 0.47
N PHE A 180 -19.77 -8.49 1.22
CA PHE A 180 -20.23 -9.79 0.72
C PHE A 180 -21.31 -9.65 -0.38
N PRO A 181 -22.47 -9.00 -0.17
CA PRO A 181 -23.53 -8.97 -1.17
C PRO A 181 -23.25 -8.09 -2.39
N GLU A 182 -22.56 -6.94 -2.24
CA GLU A 182 -22.35 -5.98 -3.33
C GLU A 182 -21.05 -6.22 -4.11
N TYR A 183 -19.98 -6.62 -3.41
CA TYR A 183 -18.62 -6.76 -3.95
C TYR A 183 -18.12 -8.22 -3.94
N ALA A 184 -18.95 -9.17 -3.52
CA ALA A 184 -18.61 -10.59 -3.41
C ALA A 184 -17.41 -10.85 -2.48
N ALA A 185 -17.28 -10.12 -1.37
CA ALA A 185 -16.23 -10.26 -0.36
C ALA A 185 -14.79 -10.13 -0.91
N PRO A 186 -14.40 -8.97 -1.46
CA PRO A 186 -13.06 -8.76 -2.02
C PRO A 186 -11.93 -9.03 -1.01
N GLU A 187 -12.16 -8.83 0.28
CA GLU A 187 -11.22 -9.10 1.38
C GLU A 187 -10.75 -10.55 1.45
N SER A 188 -11.60 -11.49 1.03
CA SER A 188 -11.24 -12.92 0.93
C SER A 188 -10.27 -13.22 -0.23
N ARG A 189 -10.07 -12.28 -1.16
CA ARG A 189 -9.27 -12.47 -2.39
C ARG A 189 -8.03 -11.59 -2.46
N TYR A 190 -8.13 -10.31 -2.10
CA TYR A 190 -6.96 -9.42 -2.13
C TYR A 190 -6.02 -9.68 -0.95
N CYS A 191 -6.50 -10.32 0.12
CA CYS A 191 -5.66 -10.65 1.27
C CYS A 191 -4.70 -11.78 0.89
N PRO A 192 -3.37 -11.54 0.89
CA PRO A 192 -2.40 -12.56 0.47
C PRO A 192 -2.26 -13.73 1.47
N ALA A 193 -2.90 -13.62 2.63
CA ALA A 193 -2.74 -14.53 3.76
C ALA A 193 -4.03 -15.17 4.23
N ARG A 194 -5.14 -14.99 3.47
CA ARG A 194 -6.47 -15.54 3.80
C ARG A 194 -6.86 -15.23 5.26
N VAL A 195 -6.66 -13.99 5.68
CA VAL A 195 -7.05 -13.53 7.02
C VAL A 195 -8.56 -13.39 7.13
N TYR A 196 -9.24 -13.05 6.04
CA TYR A 196 -10.68 -12.81 6.01
C TYR A 196 -11.37 -14.00 5.34
N GLU A 197 -12.20 -14.70 6.10
CA GLU A 197 -12.96 -15.85 5.61
C GLU A 197 -14.42 -15.70 6.01
N TYR A 198 -15.34 -16.03 5.11
CA TYR A 198 -16.76 -16.06 5.45
C TYR A 198 -17.15 -17.49 5.79
N ILE A 199 -17.58 -17.69 7.04
CA ILE A 199 -18.09 -18.96 7.55
C ILE A 199 -19.60 -18.86 7.72
N GLU A 200 -20.32 -19.98 7.66
CA GLU A 200 -21.75 -20.00 7.96
C GLU A 200 -21.96 -19.87 9.48
N ASP A 201 -22.86 -18.97 9.88
CA ASP A 201 -23.32 -18.88 11.27
C ASP A 201 -24.37 -19.95 11.60
N GLU A 202 -24.91 -19.94 12.83
CA GLU A 202 -25.92 -20.89 13.28
C GLU A 202 -27.22 -20.85 12.45
N GLU A 203 -27.47 -19.74 11.74
CA GLU A 203 -28.62 -19.56 10.85
C GLU A 203 -28.28 -19.85 9.38
N GLY A 204 -27.05 -20.31 9.08
CA GLY A 204 -26.57 -20.57 7.72
C GLY A 204 -26.22 -19.32 6.93
N LYS A 205 -26.12 -18.14 7.58
CA LYS A 205 -25.75 -16.89 6.92
C LYS A 205 -24.23 -16.70 6.92
N PRO A 206 -23.67 -16.10 5.85
CA PRO A 206 -22.24 -15.84 5.80
C PRO A 206 -21.86 -14.76 6.83
N LYS A 207 -20.92 -15.10 7.72
CA LYS A 207 -20.36 -14.24 8.76
C LYS A 207 -18.85 -14.14 8.58
N LEU A 208 -18.30 -12.93 8.69
CA LEU A 208 -16.86 -12.74 8.57
C LEU A 208 -16.12 -13.28 9.81
N GLN A 209 -15.18 -14.18 9.58
CA GLN A 209 -14.17 -14.65 10.52
C GLN A 209 -12.83 -13.98 10.18
N ILE A 210 -12.19 -13.37 11.17
CA ILE A 210 -10.87 -12.73 11.03
C ILE A 210 -9.81 -13.59 11.71
N ASN A 211 -9.00 -14.27 10.91
CA ASN A 211 -7.86 -15.08 11.32
C ASN A 211 -6.60 -14.19 11.44
N ALA A 212 -6.61 -13.27 12.41
CA ALA A 212 -5.59 -12.23 12.56
C ALA A 212 -4.15 -12.78 12.73
N GLN A 213 -4.00 -14.00 13.26
CA GLN A 213 -2.71 -14.68 13.41
C GLN A 213 -1.98 -14.91 12.08
N ASN A 214 -2.72 -14.96 10.97
CA ASN A 214 -2.16 -15.15 9.64
C ASN A 214 -1.64 -13.84 9.01
N CYS A 215 -1.84 -12.68 9.64
CA CYS A 215 -1.58 -11.39 8.99
C CYS A 215 -0.10 -11.17 8.62
N LEU A 216 0.17 -10.80 7.36
CA LEU A 216 1.52 -10.51 6.86
C LEU A 216 1.92 -9.04 6.96
N HIS A 217 1.08 -8.20 7.57
CA HIS A 217 1.29 -6.75 7.75
C HIS A 217 1.44 -5.95 6.44
N CYS A 218 0.99 -6.51 5.32
CA CYS A 218 1.10 -5.89 3.98
C CYS A 218 0.26 -4.61 3.77
N LYS A 219 -0.69 -4.32 4.66
CA LYS A 219 -1.63 -3.17 4.63
C LYS A 219 -2.62 -3.15 3.46
N ALA A 220 -2.67 -4.19 2.62
CA ALA A 220 -3.56 -4.23 1.46
C ALA A 220 -5.05 -4.08 1.85
N CYS A 221 -5.47 -4.65 2.98
CA CYS A 221 -6.84 -4.59 3.46
C CYS A 221 -7.29 -3.18 3.86
N ASP A 222 -6.47 -2.47 4.62
CA ASP A 222 -6.68 -1.06 5.01
C ASP A 222 -6.75 -0.14 3.78
N ILE A 223 -6.05 -0.49 2.70
CA ILE A 223 -6.01 0.30 1.47
C ILE A 223 -7.15 -0.03 0.51
N LYS A 224 -7.50 -1.31 0.33
CA LYS A 224 -8.32 -1.79 -0.78
C LYS A 224 -9.79 -2.03 -0.42
N ASP A 225 -10.13 -2.08 0.85
CA ASP A 225 -11.52 -2.23 1.30
C ASP A 225 -12.42 -1.12 0.71
N PRO A 226 -13.43 -1.45 -0.11
CA PRO A 226 -14.27 -0.47 -0.81
C PRO A 226 -14.94 0.57 0.10
N LYS A 227 -15.14 0.24 1.38
CA LYS A 227 -15.75 1.15 2.36
C LYS A 227 -14.77 1.74 3.37
N GLN A 228 -13.47 1.46 3.26
CA GLN A 228 -12.45 1.90 4.23
C GLN A 228 -12.85 1.58 5.68
N ASN A 229 -13.45 0.41 5.87
CA ASN A 229 -13.99 -0.09 7.13
C ASN A 229 -12.94 -0.83 7.95
N ILE A 230 -12.03 -1.55 7.29
CA ILE A 230 -10.91 -2.23 7.94
C ILE A 230 -9.86 -1.20 8.35
N GLU A 231 -9.50 -1.18 9.63
CA GLU A 231 -8.42 -0.39 10.19
C GLU A 231 -7.31 -1.33 10.68
N TRP A 232 -6.12 -1.18 10.10
CA TRP A 232 -4.94 -1.93 10.55
C TRP A 232 -4.26 -1.19 11.70
N THR A 233 -4.09 -1.88 12.83
CA THR A 233 -3.26 -1.42 13.95
C THR A 233 -2.06 -2.35 14.13
N VAL A 234 -1.06 -1.90 14.89
CA VAL A 234 0.05 -2.77 15.26
C VAL A 234 -0.44 -3.86 16.23
N PRO A 235 -0.10 -5.15 16.02
CA PRO A 235 -0.25 -6.18 17.04
C PRO A 235 0.80 -6.02 18.15
N GLU A 236 0.80 -6.94 19.11
CA GLU A 236 1.87 -7.06 20.09
C GLU A 236 3.25 -7.27 19.43
N GLY A 237 4.28 -6.72 20.07
CA GLY A 237 5.64 -6.75 19.56
C GLY A 237 6.17 -8.18 19.43
N GLY A 238 6.81 -8.47 18.29
CA GLY A 238 7.32 -9.81 17.97
C GLY A 238 6.36 -10.67 17.14
N GLY A 239 5.09 -10.28 17.02
CA GLY A 239 4.16 -10.89 16.07
C GLY A 239 4.39 -10.43 14.63
N GLY A 240 4.07 -11.30 13.66
CA GLY A 240 4.19 -11.03 12.23
C GLY A 240 5.11 -11.99 11.48
N PRO A 241 5.46 -11.67 10.23
CA PRO A 241 6.31 -12.51 9.39
C PRO A 241 7.74 -12.64 9.91
N ALA A 242 8.34 -13.83 9.79
CA ALA A 242 9.73 -14.08 10.14
C ALA A 242 10.57 -14.33 8.88
N TYR A 243 10.76 -13.28 8.09
CA TYR A 243 11.53 -13.31 6.85
C TYR A 243 13.04 -13.31 7.12
N SER A 244 13.76 -14.35 6.65
CA SER A 244 15.21 -14.49 6.86
C SER A 244 16.06 -13.97 5.69
N LEU A 245 15.57 -14.12 4.47
CA LEU A 245 16.13 -13.55 3.23
C LEU A 245 14.94 -13.17 2.34
N MET A 246 14.73 -11.87 2.14
CA MET A 246 13.77 -11.32 1.18
C MET A 246 14.49 -10.49 0.13
#